data_AF-A0A518ELA3-F1
#
_entry.id   AF-A0A518ELA3-F1
#
_cell.length_a   1.000
_cell.length_b   1.000
_cell.length_c   1.000
_cell.angle_alpha   90.00
_cell.angle_beta   90.00
_cell.angle_gamma   90.00
#
_symmetry.space_group_name_H-M   'P 1'
#
loop_
_entity.id
_entity.type
_entity.pdbx_description
1 polymer ?
#
loop_
_entity_poly.entity_id
_entity_poly.type
_entity_poly.pdbx_seq_one_letter_code
_entity_poly.pdbx_strand_id
1 'polypeptide(L)'
;MNGYMSLCGPTRMFELDQFTLTANQLPPWSFGLFLHSTNASYIQHPGGAQGAICVGGSVGRFGVQNAGASGQLSLDTTLGQWSVLALPSATWGFPAAAGMRSHFQVWFRDRDSSGAPTSNFTDAGSMTWGYIR
;
A
#
# COMPACT_ATOMS: atom_id res chain seq x y z
N MET A 1 11.75 -8.89 -8.37
CA MET A 1 11.43 -7.70 -9.23
C MET A 1 11.12 -6.54 -8.30
N ASN A 2 11.53 -5.31 -8.61
CA ASN A 2 11.23 -4.16 -7.75
C ASN A 2 9.88 -3.58 -8.19
N GLY A 3 8.79 -4.07 -7.59
CA GLY A 3 7.46 -3.52 -7.85
C GLY A 3 7.35 -2.06 -7.42
N TYR A 4 6.44 -1.32 -8.05
CA TYR A 4 6.20 0.08 -7.69
C TYR A 4 4.73 0.35 -7.38
N MET A 5 4.50 1.34 -6.53
CA MET A 5 3.22 1.79 -6.03
C MET A 5 2.77 3.03 -6.80
N SER A 6 1.51 3.06 -7.20
CA SER A 6 0.84 4.24 -7.73
C SER A 6 -0.46 4.47 -6.96
N LEU A 7 -0.73 5.72 -6.64
CA LEU A 7 -2.03 6.16 -6.14
C LEU A 7 -2.68 7.04 -7.20
N CYS A 8 -3.87 6.64 -7.64
CA CYS A 8 -4.70 7.44 -8.52
C CYS A 8 -5.93 7.91 -7.74
N GLY A 9 -6.21 9.22 -7.75
CA GLY A 9 -7.39 9.81 -7.11
C GLY A 9 -7.20 11.30 -6.82
N PRO A 10 -8.30 12.02 -6.53
CA PRO A 10 -8.23 13.46 -6.28
C PRO A 10 -7.52 13.77 -4.96
N THR A 11 -6.69 14.82 -4.88
CA THR A 11 -6.04 15.22 -3.61
C THR A 11 -7.01 15.77 -2.54
N ARG A 12 -8.31 15.85 -2.85
CA ARG A 12 -9.37 16.41 -2.02
C ARG A 12 -10.41 15.33 -1.69
N MET A 13 -10.78 15.22 -0.42
CA MET A 13 -11.59 14.12 0.13
C MET A 13 -13.07 14.08 -0.29
N PHE A 14 -13.56 14.94 -1.19
CA PHE A 14 -15.00 14.99 -1.52
C PHE A 14 -15.32 15.22 -3.00
N GLU A 15 -14.31 15.27 -3.88
CA GLU A 15 -14.53 15.53 -5.31
C GLU A 15 -14.73 14.23 -6.10
N LEU A 16 -15.54 13.32 -5.54
CA LEU A 16 -15.64 11.88 -5.83
C LEU A 16 -14.60 11.11 -4.99
N ASP A 17 -15.03 10.38 -3.95
CA ASP A 17 -14.22 9.47 -3.12
C ASP A 17 -13.69 8.27 -3.93
N GLN A 18 -12.98 8.55 -5.01
CA GLN A 18 -12.54 7.61 -6.04
C GLN A 18 -11.02 7.52 -5.98
N PHE A 19 -10.55 6.57 -5.18
CA PHE A 19 -9.15 6.30 -4.97
C PHE A 19 -8.85 4.86 -5.34
N THR A 20 -7.84 4.70 -6.18
CA THR A 20 -7.29 3.40 -6.55
C THR A 20 -5.85 3.31 -6.06
N LEU A 21 -5.59 2.33 -5.21
CA LEU A 21 -4.26 1.90 -4.80
C LEU A 21 -3.80 0.83 -5.76
N THR A 22 -2.70 1.05 -6.49
CA THR A 22 -2.19 0.07 -7.46
C THR A 22 -0.73 -0.23 -7.19
N ALA A 23 -0.37 -1.51 -7.11
CA ALA A 23 1.02 -1.96 -7.16
C ALA A 23 1.25 -2.80 -8.42
N ASN A 24 2.32 -2.49 -9.16
CA ASN A 24 2.66 -3.12 -10.43
C ASN A 24 4.01 -3.83 -10.35
N GLN A 25 4.30 -4.65 -11.37
CA GLN A 25 5.57 -5.39 -11.51
C GLN A 25 5.87 -6.31 -10.31
N LEU A 26 4.81 -6.85 -9.71
CA LEU A 26 4.92 -7.90 -8.72
C LEU A 26 5.14 -9.24 -9.43
N PRO A 27 5.75 -10.24 -8.78
CA PRO A 27 5.81 -11.59 -9.33
C PRO A 27 4.39 -12.08 -9.67
N PRO A 28 4.14 -12.57 -10.89
CA PRO A 28 2.83 -13.11 -11.25
C PRO A 28 2.39 -14.22 -10.28
N TRP A 29 1.09 -14.25 -9.99
CA TRP A 29 0.45 -15.18 -9.06
C TRP A 29 0.94 -15.12 -7.61
N SER A 30 1.71 -14.10 -7.23
CA SER A 30 2.12 -13.89 -5.85
C SER A 30 0.99 -13.33 -4.99
N PHE A 31 1.08 -13.59 -3.69
CA PHE A 31 0.23 -12.93 -2.70
C PHE A 31 0.93 -11.69 -2.16
N GLY A 32 0.14 -10.64 -1.90
CA GLY A 32 0.62 -9.43 -1.25
C GLY A 32 -0.50 -8.71 -0.52
N LEU A 33 -0.13 -7.65 0.19
CA LEU A 33 -1.07 -6.79 0.89
C LEU A 33 -0.56 -5.36 0.92
N PHE A 34 -1.48 -4.41 0.89
CA PHE A 34 -1.17 -3.01 1.10
C PHE A 34 -0.94 -2.72 2.58
N LEU A 35 -0.04 -1.79 2.83
CA LEU A 35 0.29 -1.22 4.13
C LEU A 35 -0.13 0.24 4.11
N HIS A 36 -0.55 0.75 5.26
CA HIS A 36 -0.84 2.16 5.46
C HIS A 36 -0.15 2.68 6.72
N SER A 37 0.38 3.89 6.66
CA SER A 37 0.85 4.62 7.84
C SER A 37 0.83 6.12 7.62
N THR A 38 0.77 6.90 8.70
CA THR A 38 1.00 8.35 8.69
C THR A 38 2.47 8.73 8.91
N ASN A 39 3.34 7.73 9.13
CA ASN A 39 4.78 7.93 9.34
C ASN A 39 5.57 7.25 8.22
N ALA A 40 6.45 8.01 7.58
CA ALA A 40 7.51 7.45 6.76
C ALA A 40 8.57 6.76 7.64
N SER A 41 9.23 5.75 7.08
CA SER A 41 10.37 5.07 7.68
C SER A 41 11.33 4.62 6.58
N TYR A 42 12.46 4.04 6.96
CA TYR A 42 13.31 3.29 6.06
C TYR A 42 14.07 2.24 6.86
N ILE A 43 13.64 0.98 6.75
CA ILE A 43 14.34 -0.15 7.38
C ILE A 43 14.62 -1.16 6.29
N GLN A 44 15.89 -1.45 6.06
CA GLN A 44 16.32 -2.47 5.11
C GLN A 44 16.14 -3.87 5.69
N HIS A 45 15.72 -4.80 4.84
CA HIS A 45 15.58 -6.22 5.16
C HIS A 45 14.75 -6.55 6.41
N PRO A 46 13.59 -5.88 6.62
CA PRO A 46 12.80 -6.09 7.83
C PRO A 46 12.26 -7.53 7.86
N GLY A 47 12.50 -8.24 8.96
CA GLY A 47 12.04 -9.62 9.12
C GLY A 47 12.57 -10.59 8.06
N GLY A 48 13.73 -10.30 7.45
CA GLY A 48 14.34 -11.14 6.42
C GLY A 48 13.83 -10.91 4.99
N ALA A 49 13.05 -9.86 4.74
CA ALA A 49 12.65 -9.47 3.39
C ALA A 49 13.85 -8.99 2.55
N GLN A 50 13.74 -9.07 1.23
CA GLN A 50 14.76 -8.56 0.31
C GLN A 50 14.74 -7.03 0.19
N GLY A 51 13.57 -6.43 0.27
CA GLY A 51 13.37 -4.99 0.12
C GLY A 51 13.50 -4.20 1.42
N ALA A 52 13.07 -2.94 1.35
CA ALA A 52 13.00 -2.03 2.50
C ALA A 52 11.56 -1.64 2.79
N ILE A 53 11.18 -1.62 4.06
CA ILE A 53 9.92 -1.02 4.49
C ILE A 53 10.12 0.49 4.61
N CYS A 54 9.24 1.25 3.95
CA CYS A 54 9.30 2.70 3.85
C CYS A 54 8.19 3.40 4.66
N VAL A 55 7.41 2.62 5.40
CA VAL A 55 6.35 3.05 6.32
C VAL A 55 6.67 2.61 7.74
N GLY A 56 6.34 3.42 8.74
CA GLY A 56 6.67 3.16 10.15
C GLY A 56 5.55 3.48 11.11
N GLY A 57 5.84 3.57 12.42
CA GLY A 57 4.83 3.91 13.43
C GLY A 57 3.69 2.87 13.50
N SER A 58 2.45 3.35 13.57
CA SER A 58 1.25 2.50 13.60
C SER A 58 0.90 2.01 12.20
N VAL A 59 1.58 0.95 11.74
CA VAL A 59 1.38 0.39 10.39
C VAL A 59 0.10 -0.45 10.34
N GLY A 60 -0.89 0.03 9.59
CA GLY A 60 -2.08 -0.72 9.24
C GLY A 60 -1.86 -1.64 8.03
N ARG A 61 -2.68 -2.69 7.96
CA ARG A 61 -2.62 -3.69 6.88
C ARG A 61 -3.99 -3.86 6.26
N PHE A 62 -4.03 -3.85 4.93
CA PHE A 62 -5.21 -4.27 4.19
C PHE A 62 -5.24 -5.81 4.08
N GLY A 63 -6.36 -6.35 3.59
CA GLY A 63 -6.50 -7.78 3.34
C GLY A 63 -5.50 -8.30 2.31
N VAL A 64 -5.15 -9.58 2.42
CA VAL A 64 -4.28 -10.27 1.45
C VAL A 64 -5.00 -10.39 0.11
N GLN A 65 -4.28 -10.12 -0.97
CA GLN A 65 -4.75 -10.18 -2.35
C GLN A 65 -3.78 -11.00 -3.21
N ASN A 66 -4.26 -11.50 -4.35
CA ASN A 66 -3.42 -12.21 -5.33
C ASN A 66 -3.13 -11.29 -6.53
N ALA A 67 -1.85 -11.22 -6.93
CA ALA A 67 -1.38 -10.36 -8.02
C ALA A 67 -1.84 -10.81 -9.41
N GLY A 68 -2.43 -11.99 -9.52
CA GLY A 68 -2.89 -12.58 -10.77
C GLY A 68 -1.78 -12.77 -11.80
N ALA A 69 -2.17 -13.11 -13.03
CA ALA A 69 -1.24 -13.27 -14.13
C ALA A 69 -0.49 -11.97 -14.51
N SER A 70 -1.12 -10.81 -14.25
CA SER A 70 -0.57 -9.49 -14.58
C SER A 70 0.50 -9.00 -13.60
N GLY A 71 0.66 -9.66 -12.44
CA GLY A 71 1.60 -9.18 -11.42
C GLY A 71 1.18 -7.82 -10.84
N GLN A 72 -0.13 -7.62 -10.65
CA GLN A 72 -0.71 -6.37 -10.21
C GLN A 72 -1.67 -6.58 -9.04
N LEU A 73 -1.55 -5.73 -8.02
CA LEU A 73 -2.57 -5.59 -6.97
C LEU A 73 -3.28 -4.26 -7.13
N SER A 74 -4.59 -4.26 -6.95
CA SER A 74 -5.41 -3.04 -6.98
C SER A 74 -6.48 -3.07 -5.90
N LEU A 75 -6.69 -1.94 -5.22
CA LEU A 75 -7.84 -1.70 -4.35
C LEU A 75 -8.51 -0.40 -4.75
N ASP A 76 -9.81 -0.46 -4.98
CA ASP A 76 -10.63 0.65 -5.46
C ASP A 76 -11.76 0.98 -4.47
N THR A 77 -11.89 2.27 -4.11
CA THR A 77 -12.96 2.73 -3.23
C THR A 77 -14.34 2.66 -3.87
N THR A 78 -14.45 2.82 -5.19
CA THR A 78 -15.72 2.73 -5.93
C THR A 78 -16.29 1.32 -5.95
N LEU A 79 -15.40 0.32 -5.87
CA LEU A 79 -15.76 -1.08 -5.75
C LEU A 79 -15.99 -1.51 -4.28
N GLY A 80 -15.89 -0.57 -3.33
CA GLY A 80 -16.04 -0.85 -1.90
C GLY A 80 -14.94 -1.73 -1.31
N GLN A 81 -13.79 -1.85 -1.98
CA GLN A 81 -12.67 -2.69 -1.52
C GLN A 81 -11.92 -2.06 -0.35
N TRP A 82 -11.98 -0.73 -0.23
CA TRP A 82 -11.48 0.04 0.89
C TRP A 82 -12.20 1.38 0.98
N SER A 83 -11.97 2.12 2.07
CA SER A 83 -12.57 3.44 2.29
C SER A 83 -11.58 4.39 2.95
N VAL A 84 -11.60 5.65 2.53
CA VAL A 84 -10.88 6.75 3.19
C VAL A 84 -11.43 7.07 4.58
N LEU A 85 -12.64 6.61 4.92
CA LEU A 85 -13.23 6.79 6.26
C LEU A 85 -12.76 5.73 7.26
N ALA A 86 -12.05 4.70 6.80
CA ALA A 86 -11.60 3.58 7.61
C ALA A 86 -10.18 3.12 7.21
N LEU A 87 -9.24 4.06 7.15
CA LEU A 87 -7.84 3.76 6.87
C LEU A 87 -7.28 2.82 7.95
N PRO A 88 -6.65 1.69 7.58
CA PRO A 88 -6.10 0.75 8.55
C PRO A 88 -4.98 1.37 9.39
N SER A 89 -4.88 0.97 10.66
CA SER A 89 -3.73 1.21 11.54
C SER A 89 -3.37 -0.07 12.30
N ALA A 90 -2.33 -0.06 13.13
CA ALA A 90 -1.95 -1.24 13.92
C ALA A 90 -3.03 -1.68 14.94
N THR A 91 -3.90 -0.76 15.37
CA THR A 91 -4.91 -1.03 16.41
C THR A 91 -6.33 -0.92 15.86
N TRP A 92 -6.72 0.26 15.38
CA TRP A 92 -8.07 0.55 14.90
C TRP A 92 -8.04 1.44 13.66
N GLY A 93 -8.96 1.20 12.73
CA GLY A 93 -9.10 2.06 11.56
C GLY A 93 -9.56 3.48 11.94
N PHE A 94 -9.18 4.47 11.14
CA PHE A 94 -9.57 5.87 11.35
C PHE A 94 -9.85 6.58 10.02
N PRO A 95 -10.67 7.65 10.01
CA PRO A 95 -10.90 8.41 8.80
C PRO A 95 -9.69 9.25 8.44
N ALA A 96 -9.42 9.38 7.13
CA ALA A 96 -8.56 10.41 6.60
C ALA A 96 -9.01 11.78 7.12
N ALA A 97 -8.06 12.66 7.38
CA ALA A 97 -8.32 14.02 7.85
C ALA A 97 -7.55 15.02 6.98
N ALA A 98 -8.13 16.18 6.72
CA ALA A 98 -7.44 17.22 5.96
C ALA A 98 -6.13 17.63 6.67
N GLY A 99 -5.07 17.81 5.88
CA GLY A 99 -3.70 18.03 6.34
C GLY A 99 -2.94 16.76 6.74
N MET A 100 -3.63 15.62 6.92
CA MET A 100 -2.96 14.35 7.20
C MET A 100 -2.21 13.87 5.95
N ARG A 101 -1.00 13.36 6.16
CA ARG A 101 -0.23 12.65 5.14
C ARG A 101 -0.32 11.16 5.38
N SER A 102 -0.78 10.43 4.37
CA SER A 102 -0.81 8.97 4.34
C SER A 102 0.28 8.44 3.44
N HIS A 103 0.89 7.34 3.85
CA HIS A 103 1.88 6.58 3.11
C HIS A 103 1.35 5.17 2.88
N PHE A 104 1.52 4.68 1.66
CA PHE A 104 1.10 3.36 1.25
C PHE A 104 2.26 2.61 0.61
N GLN A 105 2.39 1.34 0.94
CA GLN A 105 3.42 0.46 0.40
C GLN A 105 2.83 -0.94 0.29
N VAL A 106 3.33 -1.77 -0.61
CA VAL A 106 2.92 -3.18 -0.68
C VAL A 106 4.02 -4.07 -0.16
N TRP A 107 3.65 -5.01 0.71
CA TRP A 107 4.43 -6.21 0.99
C TRP A 107 3.92 -7.34 0.08
N PHE A 108 4.83 -8.13 -0.50
CA PHE A 108 4.47 -9.24 -1.36
C PHE A 108 5.43 -10.43 -1.23
N ARG A 109 4.94 -11.61 -1.58
CA ARG A 109 5.75 -12.83 -1.72
C ARG A 109 6.62 -12.71 -2.96
N ASP A 110 7.91 -12.99 -2.80
CA ASP A 110 8.89 -12.96 -3.88
C ASP A 110 9.73 -14.24 -3.86
N ARG A 111 10.64 -14.38 -4.82
CA ARG A 111 11.68 -15.41 -4.84
C ARG A 111 13.04 -14.76 -5.04
N ASP A 112 14.05 -15.27 -4.34
CA ASP A 112 15.41 -14.80 -4.54
C ASP A 112 16.02 -15.31 -5.87
N SER A 113 17.27 -14.92 -6.14
CA SER A 113 17.98 -15.34 -7.35
C SER A 113 18.21 -16.85 -7.46
N SER A 114 18.11 -17.59 -6.34
CA SER A 114 18.17 -19.06 -6.32
C SER A 114 16.79 -19.72 -6.48
N GLY A 115 15.72 -18.92 -6.54
CA GLY A 115 14.34 -19.37 -6.61
C GLY A 115 13.71 -19.73 -5.25
N ALA A 116 14.44 -19.52 -4.15
CA ALA A 116 13.96 -19.79 -2.80
C ALA A 116 12.90 -18.75 -2.39
N PRO A 117 11.88 -19.16 -1.62
CA PRO A 117 10.78 -18.28 -1.23
C PRO A 117 11.27 -17.17 -0.29
N THR A 118 10.86 -15.95 -0.57
CA THR A 118 11.16 -14.77 0.26
C THR A 118 9.98 -13.79 0.23
N SER A 119 10.21 -12.57 0.67
CA SER A 119 9.27 -11.48 0.54
C SER A 119 9.99 -10.18 0.23
N ASN A 120 9.24 -9.23 -0.30
CA ASN A 120 9.78 -7.97 -0.76
C ASN A 120 8.74 -6.86 -0.58
N PHE A 121 9.19 -5.62 -0.74
CA PHE A 121 8.37 -4.43 -0.64
C PHE A 121 8.48 -3.60 -1.91
N THR A 122 7.40 -2.95 -2.30
CA THR A 122 7.45 -1.91 -3.33
C THR A 122 8.12 -0.65 -2.79
N ASP A 123 8.32 0.37 -3.61
CA ASP A 123 8.44 1.74 -3.09
C ASP A 123 7.17 2.18 -2.35
N ALA A 124 7.26 3.28 -1.60
CA ALA A 124 6.11 3.87 -0.93
C ALA A 124 5.55 5.05 -1.73
N GLY A 125 4.24 5.02 -1.96
CA GLY A 125 3.47 6.18 -2.40
C GLY A 125 3.03 7.02 -1.20
N SER A 126 2.91 8.33 -1.36
CA SER A 126 2.36 9.20 -0.31
C SER A 126 1.33 10.16 -0.86
N MET A 127 0.34 10.48 -0.03
CA MET A 127 -0.75 11.40 -0.36
C MET A 127 -1.01 12.30 0.84
N THR A 128 -1.25 13.59 0.57
CA THR A 128 -1.74 14.53 1.59
C THR A 128 -3.21 14.82 1.31
N TRP A 129 -4.05 14.66 2.33
CA TRP A 129 -5.49 14.89 2.22
C TRP A 129 -5.80 16.39 2.33
N GLY A 130 -6.55 16.96 1.39
CA GLY A 130 -6.90 18.38 1.38
C GLY A 130 -8.26 18.73 2.02
N TYR A 131 -8.41 19.99 2.45
CA TYR A 131 -9.71 20.59 2.77
C TYR A 131 -10.50 20.93 1.50
N ILE A 132 -11.82 21.02 1.65
CA ILE A 132 -12.74 21.58 0.67
C ILE A 132 -12.54 23.10 0.66
N ARG A 133 -12.61 23.74 -0.51
CA ARG A 133 -13.02 25.14 -0.61
C ARG A 133 -14.24 25.20 -1.50
#